data_AF-A0A168Y9K9-F1
#
_entry.id   AF-A0A168Y9K9-F1
#
_cell.length_a   1.000
_cell.length_b   1.000
_cell.length_c   1.000
_cell.angle_alpha   90.00
_cell.angle_beta   90.00
_cell.angle_gamma   90.00
#
_symmetry.space_group_name_H-M   'P 1'
#
loop_
_entity.id
_entity.type
_entity.pdbx_description
1 polymer ?
#
loop_
_entity_poly.entity_id
_entity_poly.type
_entity_poly.pdbx_seq_one_letter_code
_entity_poly.pdbx_strand_id
1 'polypeptide(L)'
;MSLDDLRSPDRTGTAPPAAPSAHGGDRRASAAAEPPAALRAHRRRDTRPVSRFHSRFVSALKFALPAAALAMVALLAAWPSLNSPPAPRISADAGQSEMLKPRYFSLDEHNQPFSLVAAKADKSADQPDIVLLDDPQAEMTEAAGTWVTMRSDKGWYNQATGILLMRGNVHVLRDDGNEFTTSEAEADIRKGNAWGDQAVAGQGPQGEINAKGFRMTDRGKNVVFLNQSKAEVQAAERPGSKKP
;
A
#
# COMPACT_ATOMS: atom_id res chain seq x y z
N MET A 1 39.36 -38.47 -26.38
CA MET A 1 40.44 -39.03 -27.22
C MET A 1 40.07 -38.73 -28.66
N SER A 2 41.02 -38.15 -29.38
CA SER A 2 40.95 -37.68 -30.77
C SER A 2 40.13 -36.41 -31.02
N LEU A 3 40.48 -35.53 -31.96
CA LEU A 3 41.73 -35.03 -32.56
C LEU A 3 41.22 -34.17 -33.74
N ASP A 4 42.03 -33.19 -34.10
CA ASP A 4 42.06 -32.49 -35.39
C ASP A 4 41.01 -31.37 -35.64
N ASP A 5 41.44 -30.09 -35.72
CA ASP A 5 42.24 -29.43 -36.78
C ASP A 5 41.25 -28.97 -37.90
N LEU A 6 41.08 -27.69 -38.23
CA LEU A 6 41.99 -26.80 -38.95
C LEU A 6 41.31 -25.43 -39.12
N ARG A 7 42.00 -24.32 -38.80
CA ARG A 7 42.04 -23.12 -39.68
C ARG A 7 43.17 -22.15 -39.30
N SER A 8 44.25 -22.24 -40.08
CA SER A 8 45.28 -21.22 -40.33
C SER A 8 44.77 -20.12 -41.29
N PRO A 9 45.56 -19.10 -41.74
CA PRO A 9 46.69 -18.36 -41.14
C PRO A 9 46.64 -16.81 -41.42
N ASP A 10 47.70 -16.10 -41.01
CA ASP A 10 48.54 -15.18 -41.82
C ASP A 10 48.83 -13.74 -41.31
N ARG A 11 50.07 -13.58 -40.83
CA ARG A 11 51.13 -12.58 -41.14
C ARG A 11 50.97 -11.09 -40.86
N THR A 12 51.95 -10.55 -40.12
CA THR A 12 53.12 -9.74 -40.56
C THR A 12 53.72 -9.06 -39.31
N GLY A 13 55.02 -8.80 -39.13
CA GLY A 13 56.20 -8.81 -39.98
C GLY A 13 57.44 -8.46 -39.12
N THR A 14 58.59 -8.54 -39.77
CA THR A 14 59.93 -8.90 -39.26
C THR A 14 60.82 -7.71 -38.84
N ALA A 15 61.87 -8.02 -38.06
CA ALA A 15 63.05 -7.23 -37.68
C ALA A 15 64.01 -6.86 -38.86
N PRO A 16 65.31 -6.54 -38.62
CA PRO A 16 65.99 -5.28 -38.22
C PRO A 16 66.88 -4.74 -39.39
N PRO A 17 67.82 -3.72 -39.29
CA PRO A 17 69.17 -3.87 -38.65
C PRO A 17 69.95 -2.57 -38.22
N ALA A 18 71.11 -2.79 -37.57
CA ALA A 18 72.45 -2.13 -37.66
C ALA A 18 72.72 -0.61 -37.39
N ALA A 19 73.89 -0.40 -36.75
CA ALA A 19 74.60 0.85 -36.36
C ALA A 19 75.28 1.60 -37.55
N PRO A 20 76.00 2.76 -37.43
CA PRO A 20 77.19 2.99 -36.56
C PRO A 20 77.50 4.47 -36.09
N SER A 21 78.63 4.64 -35.37
CA SER A 21 79.59 5.78 -35.40
C SER A 21 79.53 6.98 -34.41
N ALA A 22 80.41 6.92 -33.39
CA ALA A 22 81.59 7.80 -33.08
C ALA A 22 81.51 9.32 -32.78
N HIS A 23 82.47 9.74 -31.93
CA HIS A 23 82.97 11.08 -31.48
C HIS A 23 82.42 11.53 -30.11
N GLY A 24 83.21 11.85 -29.07
CA GLY A 24 84.62 12.20 -28.95
C GLY A 24 84.71 13.47 -28.08
N GLY A 25 85.57 13.51 -27.06
CA GLY A 25 85.94 14.78 -26.41
C GLY A 25 86.14 14.77 -24.90
N ASP A 26 87.40 14.60 -24.50
CA ASP A 26 87.96 14.87 -23.18
C ASP A 26 87.78 16.32 -22.69
N ARG A 27 87.86 16.50 -21.35
CA ARG A 27 88.80 17.40 -20.61
C ARG A 27 88.22 17.73 -19.24
N ARG A 28 88.79 17.18 -18.16
CA ARG A 28 89.97 17.66 -17.39
C ARG A 28 89.66 18.79 -16.41
N ALA A 29 90.01 18.48 -15.16
CA ALA A 29 90.63 19.36 -14.16
C ALA A 29 89.69 20.41 -13.53
N SER A 30 89.80 20.77 -12.26
CA SER A 30 90.63 20.32 -11.14
C SER A 30 90.07 21.05 -9.92
N ALA A 31 90.47 20.56 -8.76
CA ALA A 31 90.82 21.34 -7.60
C ALA A 31 89.81 21.39 -6.45
N ALA A 32 90.22 20.67 -5.41
CA ALA A 32 90.55 21.22 -4.11
C ALA A 32 89.48 21.16 -3.01
N ALA A 33 89.89 20.41 -1.99
CA ALA A 33 89.74 20.67 -0.56
C ALA A 33 88.49 20.13 0.14
N GLU A 34 88.63 18.91 0.68
CA GLU A 34 88.17 18.58 2.04
C GLU A 34 89.32 18.90 3.03
N PRO A 35 89.17 18.85 4.39
CA PRO A 35 88.07 18.39 5.27
C PRO A 35 87.89 19.37 6.48
N PRO A 36 87.52 19.02 7.73
CA PRO A 36 86.78 17.87 8.30
C PRO A 36 85.62 18.31 9.26
N ALA A 37 84.74 17.38 9.63
CA ALA A 37 84.22 17.19 11.01
C ALA A 37 82.96 16.32 10.99
N ALA A 38 83.16 15.01 11.08
CA ALA A 38 82.07 14.08 11.36
C ALA A 38 81.61 14.26 12.81
N LEU A 39 80.53 15.02 13.02
CA LEU A 39 79.78 15.03 14.28
C LEU A 39 78.38 14.45 14.03
N ARG A 40 78.19 13.24 14.58
CA ARG A 40 76.96 12.67 15.17
C ARG A 40 75.62 13.30 14.77
N ALA A 41 74.67 12.48 14.29
CA ALA A 41 73.33 12.43 14.89
C ALA A 41 72.45 11.32 14.29
N HIS A 42 71.64 10.77 15.17
CA HIS A 42 70.62 9.75 14.99
C HIS A 42 69.44 10.16 14.09
N ARG A 43 68.88 9.12 13.44
CA ARG A 43 67.42 8.84 13.32
C ARG A 43 66.63 9.76 12.37
N ARG A 44 66.06 9.15 11.33
CA ARG A 44 64.63 8.79 11.27
C ARG A 44 64.35 8.03 9.98
N ARG A 45 63.45 7.05 10.07
CA ARG A 45 62.79 6.45 8.91
C ARG A 45 62.04 7.56 8.18
N ASP A 46 62.47 7.88 6.98
CA ASP A 46 61.68 8.65 6.04
C ASP A 46 60.63 7.74 5.42
N THR A 47 59.47 7.65 6.07
CA THR A 47 58.25 7.27 5.38
C THR A 47 57.95 8.35 4.35
N ARG A 48 58.16 8.00 3.07
CA ARG A 48 57.78 8.77 1.89
C ARG A 48 56.41 9.46 2.09
N PRO A 49 56.30 10.77 1.89
CA PRO A 49 55.01 11.46 1.94
C PRO A 49 54.21 11.06 0.68
N VAL A 50 53.23 10.18 0.84
CA VAL A 50 52.19 10.00 -0.17
C VAL A 50 51.36 11.29 -0.21
N SER A 51 51.16 11.81 -1.41
CA SER A 51 50.66 13.16 -1.68
C SER A 51 49.41 13.51 -0.86
N ARG A 52 49.46 14.69 -0.21
CA ARG A 52 48.35 15.24 0.61
C ARG A 52 47.06 15.48 -0.19
N PHE A 53 47.13 15.42 -1.52
CA PHE A 53 45.99 15.61 -2.41
C PHE A 53 45.09 14.37 -2.49
N HIS A 54 45.65 13.15 -2.48
CA HIS A 54 44.84 11.92 -2.44
C HIS A 54 44.19 11.67 -1.07
N SER A 55 44.81 12.15 0.02
CA SER A 55 44.29 12.00 1.38
C SER A 55 42.99 12.79 1.62
N ARG A 56 42.84 13.97 1.00
CA ARG A 56 41.65 14.82 1.14
C ARG A 56 40.46 14.31 0.32
N PHE A 57 40.72 13.79 -0.89
CA PHE A 57 39.67 13.18 -1.73
C PHE A 57 39.08 11.92 -1.07
N VAL A 58 39.93 11.06 -0.50
CA VAL A 58 39.45 9.84 0.17
C VAL A 58 38.75 10.16 1.49
N SER A 59 39.22 11.17 2.25
CA SER A 59 38.50 11.65 3.44
C SER A 59 37.14 12.27 3.09
N ALA A 60 37.05 13.05 2.01
CA ALA A 60 35.78 13.60 1.56
C ALA A 60 34.79 12.50 1.16
N LEU A 61 35.26 11.44 0.47
CA LEU A 61 34.41 10.31 0.09
C LEU A 61 33.92 9.52 1.32
N LYS A 62 34.74 9.41 2.37
CA LYS A 62 34.38 8.75 3.63
C LYS A 62 33.22 9.44 4.38
N PHE A 63 33.00 10.74 4.15
CA PHE A 63 31.86 11.49 4.69
C PHE A 63 30.72 11.67 3.67
N ALA A 64 31.02 11.79 2.38
CA ALA A 64 30.03 11.95 1.33
C ALA A 64 29.14 10.71 1.19
N LEU A 65 29.71 9.51 1.34
CA LEU A 65 28.96 8.26 1.20
C LEU A 65 27.88 8.06 2.29
N PRO A 66 28.20 8.20 3.60
CA PRO A 66 27.17 8.13 4.64
C PRO A 66 26.20 9.32 4.59
N ALA A 67 26.65 10.52 4.19
CA ALA A 67 25.76 11.66 4.00
C ALA A 67 24.76 11.43 2.86
N ALA A 68 25.20 10.86 1.74
CA ALA A 68 24.32 10.49 0.63
C ALA A 68 23.32 9.39 1.04
N ALA A 69 23.76 8.40 1.82
CA ALA A 69 22.87 7.37 2.36
C ALA A 69 21.79 7.96 3.28
N LEU A 70 22.17 8.86 4.21
CA LEU A 70 21.23 9.57 5.06
C LEU A 70 20.27 10.45 4.27
N ALA A 71 20.76 11.16 3.24
CA ALA A 71 19.92 11.95 2.35
C ALA A 71 18.91 11.07 1.60
N MET A 72 19.33 9.88 1.14
CA MET A 72 18.45 8.91 0.49
C MET A 72 17.36 8.39 1.44
N VAL A 73 17.73 8.06 2.68
CA VAL A 73 16.78 7.61 3.72
C VAL A 73 15.81 8.72 4.09
N ALA A 74 16.29 9.97 4.23
CA ALA A 74 15.44 11.13 4.49
C ALA A 74 14.46 11.39 3.33
N LEU A 75 14.90 11.18 2.08
CA LEU A 75 14.06 11.32 0.90
C LEU A 75 12.97 10.24 0.84
N LEU A 76 13.32 8.99 1.19
CA LEU A 76 12.35 7.90 1.32
C LEU A 76 11.37 8.11 2.47
N ALA A 77 11.84 8.67 3.60
CA ALA A 77 10.99 9.03 4.74
C ALA A 77 10.06 10.22 4.41
N ALA A 78 10.48 11.12 3.52
CA ALA A 78 9.67 12.22 3.01
C ALA A 78 8.72 11.80 1.86
N TRP A 79 8.96 10.66 1.21
CA TRP A 79 8.10 10.12 0.15
C TRP A 79 6.62 9.96 0.53
N PRO A 80 6.25 9.42 1.72
CA PRO A 80 4.85 9.36 2.15
C PRO A 80 4.22 10.73 2.40
N SER A 81 5.01 11.78 2.63
CA SER A 81 4.49 13.16 2.73
C SER A 81 4.09 13.73 1.36
N LEU A 82 4.67 13.22 0.27
CA LEU A 82 4.34 13.62 -1.11
C LEU A 82 3.25 12.71 -1.71
N ASN A 83 3.19 11.45 -1.27
CA ASN A 83 2.13 10.49 -1.56
C ASN A 83 1.23 10.28 -0.34
N SER A 84 0.74 11.36 0.25
CA SER A 84 -0.45 11.23 1.08
C SER A 84 -1.55 10.68 0.16
N PRO A 85 -2.18 9.51 0.45
CA PRO A 85 -3.34 9.08 -0.30
C PRO A 85 -4.33 10.26 -0.28
N PRO A 86 -4.96 10.58 -1.43
CA PRO A 86 -5.87 11.72 -1.48
C PRO A 86 -6.89 11.53 -0.36
N ALA A 87 -6.88 12.43 0.63
CA ALA A 87 -8.00 12.59 1.52
C ALA A 87 -9.24 12.67 0.63
N PRO A 88 -10.32 11.91 0.90
CA PRO A 88 -11.49 11.85 0.03
C PRO A 88 -11.97 13.26 -0.29
N ARG A 89 -11.58 13.75 -1.46
CA ARG A 89 -12.06 15.01 -1.98
C ARG A 89 -13.41 14.65 -2.56
N ILE A 90 -14.43 14.89 -1.76
CA ILE A 90 -15.75 15.21 -2.27
C ILE A 90 -15.50 16.22 -3.40
N SER A 91 -15.61 15.79 -4.66
CA SER A 91 -15.47 16.66 -5.82
C SER A 91 -16.74 17.47 -5.91
N ALA A 92 -16.91 18.39 -4.95
CA ALA A 92 -17.96 19.38 -4.91
C ALA A 92 -17.37 20.70 -5.36
N ASP A 93 -18.04 21.33 -6.31
CA ASP A 93 -17.93 22.76 -6.50
C ASP A 93 -18.30 23.42 -5.16
N ALA A 94 -17.33 24.05 -4.51
CA ALA A 94 -17.41 24.51 -3.13
C ALA A 94 -18.30 25.76 -3.05
N GLY A 95 -19.63 25.57 -3.04
CA GLY A 95 -20.57 26.68 -2.91
C GLY A 95 -22.05 26.30 -2.80
N GLN A 96 -22.42 25.04 -3.05
CA GLN A 96 -23.82 24.60 -2.98
C GLN A 96 -23.99 23.57 -1.86
N SER A 97 -24.98 23.82 -0.97
CA SER A 97 -25.38 22.90 0.11
C SER A 97 -25.97 21.58 -0.42
N GLU A 98 -26.18 21.54 -1.73
CA GLU A 98 -26.69 20.44 -2.53
C GLU A 98 -25.59 19.96 -3.48
N MET A 99 -25.40 18.66 -3.52
CA MET A 99 -24.44 18.00 -4.40
C MET A 99 -25.17 17.04 -5.34
N LEU A 100 -24.90 17.17 -6.63
CA LEU A 100 -25.41 16.24 -7.64
C LEU A 100 -24.39 15.13 -7.91
N LYS A 101 -24.86 13.88 -7.92
CA LYS A 101 -24.06 12.67 -8.13
C LYS A 101 -22.79 12.60 -7.26
N PRO A 102 -22.91 12.83 -5.94
CA PRO A 102 -21.77 12.73 -5.04
C PRO A 102 -21.16 11.32 -5.10
N ARG A 103 -19.84 11.26 -5.00
CA ARG A 103 -19.09 10.02 -4.90
C ARG A 103 -18.05 10.16 -3.81
N TYR A 104 -18.13 9.28 -2.83
CA TYR A 104 -17.19 9.18 -1.72
C TYR A 104 -16.44 7.86 -1.85
N PHE A 105 -15.11 7.92 -1.78
CA PHE A 105 -14.24 6.76 -1.77
C PHE A 105 -13.30 6.87 -0.61
N SER A 106 -13.21 5.84 0.22
CA SER A 106 -12.27 5.85 1.32
C SER A 106 -11.81 4.43 1.62
N LEU A 107 -10.78 4.38 2.45
CA LEU A 107 -10.32 3.14 3.06
C LEU A 107 -10.91 3.03 4.46
N ASP A 108 -11.17 1.82 4.88
CA ASP A 108 -11.54 1.48 6.25
C ASP A 108 -10.33 1.16 7.15
N GLU A 109 -10.60 0.73 8.37
CA GLU A 109 -9.59 0.34 9.37
C GLU A 109 -8.68 -0.81 8.91
N HIS A 110 -9.12 -1.63 7.95
CA HIS A 110 -8.35 -2.75 7.41
C HIS A 110 -7.69 -2.41 6.06
N ASN A 111 -7.67 -1.12 5.70
CA ASN A 111 -7.13 -0.61 4.45
C ASN A 111 -7.82 -1.22 3.21
N GLN A 112 -9.10 -1.57 3.34
CA GLN A 112 -9.93 -2.09 2.25
C GLN A 112 -10.75 -0.94 1.64
N PRO A 113 -10.96 -0.94 0.31
CA PRO A 113 -11.68 0.13 -0.36
C PRO A 113 -13.19 0.00 -0.14
N PHE A 114 -13.83 1.13 0.06
CA PHE A 114 -15.28 1.26 -0.04
C PHE A 114 -15.66 2.50 -0.85
N SER A 115 -16.85 2.44 -1.45
CA SER A 115 -17.44 3.56 -2.17
C SER A 115 -18.87 3.80 -1.74
N LEU A 116 -19.26 5.08 -1.70
CA LEU A 116 -20.62 5.52 -1.46
C LEU A 116 -20.95 6.55 -2.54
N VAL A 117 -21.94 6.22 -3.37
CA VAL A 117 -22.50 7.11 -4.37
C VAL A 117 -23.95 7.41 -4.04
N ALA A 118 -24.46 8.54 -4.50
CA ALA A 118 -25.88 8.86 -4.43
C ALA A 118 -26.28 9.66 -5.67
N ALA A 119 -27.58 9.78 -5.94
CA ALA A 119 -28.08 10.69 -6.98
C ALA A 119 -27.93 12.16 -6.55
N LYS A 120 -28.22 12.44 -5.27
CA LYS A 120 -28.10 13.75 -4.65
C LYS A 120 -27.65 13.62 -3.20
N ALA A 121 -26.89 14.59 -2.70
CA ALA A 121 -26.57 14.72 -1.29
C ALA A 121 -26.80 16.14 -0.80
N ASP A 122 -27.46 16.26 0.35
CA ASP A 122 -27.67 17.53 1.05
C ASP A 122 -27.13 17.45 2.47
N LYS A 123 -26.50 18.51 2.95
CA LYS A 123 -26.18 18.62 4.38
C LYS A 123 -27.45 18.94 5.16
N SER A 124 -27.67 18.24 6.28
CA SER A 124 -28.80 18.52 7.16
C SER A 124 -28.63 19.90 7.79
N ALA A 125 -29.70 20.72 7.76
CA ALA A 125 -29.71 22.04 8.38
C ALA A 125 -29.67 21.96 9.92
N ASP A 126 -30.29 20.93 10.48
CA ASP A 126 -30.42 20.74 11.92
C ASP A 126 -29.22 19.97 12.53
N GLN A 127 -28.56 19.14 11.72
CA GLN A 127 -27.51 18.22 12.18
C GLN A 127 -26.28 18.31 11.27
N PRO A 128 -25.25 19.10 11.62
CA PRO A 128 -24.15 19.42 10.71
C PRO A 128 -23.32 18.20 10.26
N ASP A 129 -23.33 17.13 11.05
CA ASP A 129 -22.61 15.88 10.75
C ASP A 129 -23.41 14.92 9.86
N ILE A 130 -24.70 15.19 9.60
CA ILE A 130 -25.55 14.33 8.79
C ILE A 130 -25.63 14.85 7.35
N VAL A 131 -25.36 13.93 6.42
CA VAL A 131 -25.61 14.10 4.99
C VAL A 131 -26.81 13.24 4.60
N LEU A 132 -27.86 13.88 4.09
CA LEU A 132 -29.00 13.22 3.49
C LEU A 132 -28.62 12.80 2.07
N LEU A 133 -28.95 11.56 1.71
CA LEU A 133 -28.61 10.94 0.43
C LEU A 133 -29.88 10.47 -0.26
N ASP A 134 -30.03 10.83 -1.53
CA ASP A 134 -31.09 10.31 -2.40
C ASP A 134 -30.53 9.22 -3.30
N ASP A 135 -31.21 8.07 -3.36
CA ASP A 135 -30.77 6.86 -4.06
C ASP A 135 -29.32 6.46 -3.73
N PRO A 136 -28.94 6.32 -2.43
CA PRO A 136 -27.60 5.90 -2.08
C PRO A 136 -27.30 4.48 -2.57
N GLN A 137 -26.06 4.27 -2.99
CA GLN A 137 -25.47 2.98 -3.28
C GLN A 137 -24.10 2.92 -2.62
N ALA A 138 -23.95 1.96 -1.71
CA ALA A 138 -22.69 1.64 -1.05
C ALA A 138 -22.12 0.34 -1.64
N GLU A 139 -20.82 0.34 -1.91
CA GLU A 139 -20.08 -0.83 -2.36
C GLU A 139 -18.88 -1.05 -1.44
N MET A 140 -18.71 -2.28 -0.99
CA MET A 140 -17.62 -2.71 -0.13
C MET A 140 -16.94 -3.93 -0.74
N THR A 141 -15.62 -3.97 -0.70
CA THR A 141 -14.84 -5.13 -1.16
C THR A 141 -13.95 -5.64 -0.03
N GLU A 142 -14.14 -6.91 0.34
CA GLU A 142 -13.25 -7.64 1.25
C GLU A 142 -11.88 -7.90 0.59
N ALA A 143 -10.82 -8.02 1.37
CA ALA A 143 -9.48 -8.39 0.89
C ALA A 143 -9.43 -9.72 0.09
N ALA A 144 -10.36 -10.64 0.34
CA ALA A 144 -10.47 -11.91 -0.39
C ALA A 144 -11.14 -11.78 -1.77
N GLY A 145 -11.66 -10.59 -2.12
CA GLY A 145 -12.35 -10.32 -3.38
C GLY A 145 -13.88 -10.37 -3.29
N THR A 146 -14.43 -10.83 -2.17
CA THR A 146 -15.87 -10.76 -1.88
C THR A 146 -16.35 -9.32 -1.94
N TRP A 147 -17.34 -9.01 -2.78
CA TRP A 147 -17.92 -7.67 -2.83
C TRP A 147 -19.38 -7.69 -2.44
N VAL A 148 -19.82 -6.60 -1.81
CA VAL A 148 -21.20 -6.38 -1.41
C VAL A 148 -21.63 -5.01 -1.90
N THR A 149 -22.80 -4.98 -2.54
CA THR A 149 -23.48 -3.75 -2.92
C THR A 149 -24.76 -3.60 -2.12
N MET A 150 -24.98 -2.44 -1.52
CA MET A 150 -26.21 -2.07 -0.83
C MET A 150 -26.80 -0.82 -1.48
N ARG A 151 -28.11 -0.81 -1.74
CA ARG A 151 -28.83 0.31 -2.35
C ARG A 151 -30.13 0.57 -1.62
N SER A 152 -30.59 1.81 -1.59
CA SER A 152 -31.89 2.17 -1.02
C SER A 152 -32.45 3.44 -1.65
N ASP A 153 -33.69 3.80 -1.32
CA ASP A 153 -34.34 5.02 -1.82
C ASP A 153 -33.79 6.27 -1.12
N LYS A 154 -33.56 6.19 0.21
CA LYS A 154 -33.04 7.28 1.04
C LYS A 154 -31.94 6.81 1.98
N GLY A 155 -31.00 7.70 2.28
CA GLY A 155 -29.93 7.46 3.24
C GLY A 155 -29.60 8.66 4.11
N TRP A 156 -29.12 8.39 5.32
CA TRP A 156 -28.56 9.39 6.24
C TRP A 156 -27.18 8.92 6.65
N TYR A 157 -26.16 9.63 6.18
CA TYR A 157 -24.78 9.34 6.50
C TYR A 157 -24.28 10.29 7.59
N ASN A 158 -23.91 9.74 8.74
CA ASN A 158 -23.26 10.49 9.81
C ASN A 158 -21.74 10.49 9.57
N GLN A 159 -21.19 11.65 9.23
CA GLN A 159 -19.76 11.82 8.95
C GLN A 159 -18.88 11.67 10.19
N ALA A 160 -19.41 11.96 11.38
CA ALA A 160 -18.67 11.83 12.63
C ALA A 160 -18.50 10.35 13.03
N THR A 161 -19.59 9.57 13.00
CA THR A 161 -19.57 8.15 13.40
C THR A 161 -19.21 7.20 12.26
N GLY A 162 -19.48 7.56 11.01
CA GLY A 162 -19.38 6.68 9.85
C GLY A 162 -20.57 5.75 9.66
N ILE A 163 -21.67 5.96 10.40
CA ILE A 163 -22.90 5.17 10.28
C ILE A 163 -23.73 5.69 9.11
N LEU A 164 -24.14 4.79 8.23
CA LEU A 164 -25.10 5.01 7.16
C LEU A 164 -26.41 4.31 7.51
N LEU A 165 -27.46 5.09 7.73
CA LEU A 165 -28.82 4.59 7.81
C LEU A 165 -29.45 4.60 6.42
N MET A 166 -30.00 3.48 5.97
CA MET A 166 -30.65 3.30 4.68
C MET A 166 -32.12 2.94 4.90
N ARG A 167 -33.03 3.60 4.19
CA ARG A 167 -34.48 3.33 4.27
C ARG A 167 -35.13 3.34 2.90
N GLY A 168 -36.14 2.51 2.77
CA GLY A 168 -36.91 2.34 1.53
C GLY A 168 -36.17 1.41 0.57
N ASN A 169 -36.81 0.28 0.24
CA ASN A 169 -36.31 -0.73 -0.69
C ASN A 169 -34.80 -0.97 -0.55
N VAL A 170 -34.35 -1.38 0.63
CA VAL A 170 -32.93 -1.69 0.82
C VAL A 170 -32.64 -3.02 0.14
N HIS A 171 -31.84 -2.99 -0.92
CA HIS A 171 -31.39 -4.16 -1.66
C HIS A 171 -29.92 -4.42 -1.37
N VAL A 172 -29.59 -5.64 -0.99
CA VAL A 172 -28.22 -6.09 -0.74
C VAL A 172 -27.90 -7.22 -1.72
N LEU A 173 -26.80 -7.07 -2.45
CA LEU A 173 -26.29 -8.04 -3.41
C LEU A 173 -24.86 -8.41 -3.08
N ARG A 174 -24.53 -9.70 -3.25
CA ARG A 174 -23.20 -10.26 -3.03
C ARG A 174 -22.69 -10.98 -4.27
N ASP A 175 -21.38 -11.11 -4.34
CA ASP A 175 -20.65 -11.80 -5.40
C ASP A 175 -20.97 -13.30 -5.53
N ASP A 176 -21.30 -13.95 -4.41
CA ASP A 176 -21.67 -15.37 -4.32
C ASP A 176 -23.09 -15.69 -4.80
N GLY A 177 -23.81 -14.69 -5.32
CA GLY A 177 -25.18 -14.82 -5.80
C GLY A 177 -26.24 -14.73 -4.70
N ASN A 178 -25.86 -14.41 -3.46
CA ASN A 178 -26.83 -14.08 -2.42
C ASN A 178 -27.36 -12.66 -2.62
N GLU A 179 -28.69 -12.53 -2.56
CA GLU A 179 -29.38 -11.25 -2.56
C GLU A 179 -30.50 -11.23 -1.54
N PHE A 180 -30.73 -10.08 -0.91
CA PHE A 180 -31.86 -9.91 -0.02
C PHE A 180 -32.34 -8.47 0.03
N THR A 181 -33.58 -8.32 0.49
CA THR A 181 -34.29 -7.05 0.57
C THR A 181 -34.82 -6.83 1.98
N THR A 182 -34.81 -5.58 2.44
CA THR A 182 -35.35 -5.14 3.73
C THR A 182 -35.87 -3.71 3.61
N SER A 183 -36.75 -3.28 4.52
CA SER A 183 -37.25 -1.90 4.52
C SER A 183 -36.24 -0.90 5.08
N GLU A 184 -35.36 -1.35 5.97
CA GLU A 184 -34.38 -0.52 6.68
C GLU A 184 -33.12 -1.34 7.01
N ALA A 185 -31.97 -0.67 6.93
CA ALA A 185 -30.68 -1.22 7.33
C ALA A 185 -29.77 -0.09 7.82
N GLU A 186 -28.88 -0.44 8.74
CA GLU A 186 -27.79 0.42 9.21
C GLU A 186 -26.46 -0.23 8.85
N ALA A 187 -25.49 0.58 8.47
CA ALA A 187 -24.14 0.13 8.14
C ALA A 187 -23.09 1.03 8.79
N ASP A 188 -22.17 0.42 9.53
CA ASP A 188 -20.92 1.07 9.94
C ASP A 188 -19.93 0.92 8.76
N ILE A 189 -19.82 1.98 7.98
CA ILE A 189 -19.02 1.99 6.75
C ILE A 189 -17.51 1.89 7.08
N ARG A 190 -17.08 2.42 8.23
CA ARG A 190 -15.67 2.41 8.64
C ARG A 190 -15.23 1.04 9.12
N LYS A 191 -16.12 0.29 9.77
CA LYS A 191 -15.82 -1.08 10.24
C LYS A 191 -16.18 -2.16 9.24
N GLY A 192 -17.07 -1.87 8.29
CA GLY A 192 -17.57 -2.84 7.32
C GLY A 192 -18.61 -3.78 7.91
N ASN A 193 -19.42 -3.30 8.85
CA ASN A 193 -20.51 -4.06 9.45
C ASN A 193 -21.85 -3.49 9.02
N ALA A 194 -22.88 -4.32 8.90
CA ALA A 194 -24.24 -3.87 8.67
C ALA A 194 -25.25 -4.70 9.46
N TRP A 195 -26.39 -4.12 9.77
CA TRP A 195 -27.46 -4.79 10.50
C TRP A 195 -28.82 -4.25 10.11
N GLY A 196 -29.85 -5.04 10.38
CA GLY A 196 -31.23 -4.61 10.27
C GLY A 196 -32.11 -5.49 11.14
N ASP A 197 -33.14 -4.87 11.71
CA ASP A 197 -34.13 -5.53 12.59
C ASP A 197 -35.50 -5.64 11.92
N GLN A 198 -35.56 -5.35 10.62
CA GLN A 198 -36.76 -5.48 9.80
C GLN A 198 -36.78 -6.79 9.04
N ALA A 199 -37.96 -7.19 8.60
CA ALA A 199 -38.15 -8.42 7.84
C ALA A 199 -37.25 -8.43 6.59
N VAL A 200 -36.58 -9.55 6.39
CA VAL A 200 -35.66 -9.79 5.30
C VAL A 200 -36.23 -10.89 4.40
N ALA A 201 -36.33 -10.60 3.11
CA ALA A 201 -36.69 -11.56 2.09
C ALA A 201 -35.59 -11.59 1.02
N GLY A 202 -35.08 -12.76 0.71
CA GLY A 202 -33.95 -12.91 -0.21
C GLY A 202 -33.86 -14.29 -0.81
N GLN A 203 -32.85 -14.46 -1.66
CA GLN A 203 -32.53 -15.70 -2.35
C GLN A 203 -31.02 -15.89 -2.41
N GLY A 204 -30.60 -17.14 -2.45
CA GLY A 204 -29.19 -17.49 -2.61
C GLY A 204 -29.03 -18.88 -3.21
N PRO A 205 -27.79 -19.34 -3.44
CA PRO A 205 -27.52 -20.66 -3.99
C PRO A 205 -28.10 -21.82 -3.17
N GLN A 206 -28.38 -21.59 -1.89
CA GLN A 206 -28.93 -22.58 -0.96
C GLN A 206 -30.47 -22.53 -0.86
N GLY A 207 -31.14 -21.58 -1.52
CA GLY A 207 -32.60 -21.44 -1.53
C GLY A 207 -33.08 -20.05 -1.12
N GLU A 208 -34.35 -19.97 -0.71
CA GLU A 208 -34.98 -18.73 -0.25
C GLU A 208 -34.62 -18.40 1.21
N ILE A 209 -34.48 -17.11 1.48
CA ILE A 209 -34.13 -16.57 2.79
C ILE A 209 -35.33 -15.74 3.28
N ASN A 210 -35.90 -16.14 4.41
CA ASN A 210 -36.96 -15.39 5.11
C ASN A 210 -36.57 -15.24 6.57
N ALA A 211 -36.37 -14.01 7.02
CA ALA A 211 -35.90 -13.70 8.37
C ALA A 211 -36.53 -12.40 8.91
N LYS A 212 -36.36 -12.16 10.21
CA LYS A 212 -36.86 -10.94 10.88
C LYS A 212 -35.82 -9.82 10.97
N GLY A 213 -34.62 -10.10 10.53
CA GLY A 213 -33.50 -9.19 10.61
C GLY A 213 -32.23 -9.89 10.14
N PHE A 214 -31.14 -9.15 10.08
CA PHE A 214 -29.85 -9.67 9.71
C PHE A 214 -28.73 -8.97 10.49
N ARG A 215 -27.59 -9.64 10.56
CA ARG A 215 -26.32 -9.10 11.01
C ARG A 215 -25.27 -9.49 10.00
N MET A 216 -24.48 -8.52 9.57
CA MET A 216 -23.42 -8.68 8.59
C MET A 216 -22.14 -8.13 9.20
N THR A 217 -21.09 -8.95 9.20
CA THR A 217 -19.76 -8.55 9.68
C THR A 217 -18.71 -8.82 8.62
N ASP A 218 -17.53 -8.22 8.81
CA ASP A 218 -16.36 -8.47 7.97
C ASP A 218 -16.65 -8.21 6.48
N ARG A 219 -17.35 -7.11 6.19
CA ARG A 219 -17.75 -6.67 4.84
C ARG A 219 -18.55 -7.70 4.06
N GLY A 220 -19.42 -8.43 4.76
CA GLY A 220 -20.28 -9.42 4.14
C GLY A 220 -19.71 -10.81 4.06
N LYS A 221 -18.47 -11.05 4.51
CA LYS A 221 -17.94 -12.40 4.67
C LYS A 221 -18.88 -13.27 5.50
N ASN A 222 -19.40 -12.70 6.60
CA ASN A 222 -20.31 -13.36 7.52
C ASN A 222 -21.66 -12.65 7.50
N VAL A 223 -22.72 -13.37 7.13
CA VAL A 223 -24.11 -12.89 7.19
C VAL A 223 -24.91 -13.88 8.02
N VAL A 224 -25.56 -13.38 9.07
CA VAL A 224 -26.42 -14.12 9.97
C VAL A 224 -27.83 -13.55 9.87
N PHE A 225 -28.78 -14.39 9.48
CA PHE A 225 -30.19 -14.03 9.44
C PHE A 225 -30.87 -14.40 10.76
N LEU A 226 -31.64 -13.47 11.31
CA LEU A 226 -32.29 -13.60 12.61
C LEU A 226 -33.67 -14.24 12.42
N ASN A 227 -33.85 -15.47 12.89
CA ASN A 227 -35.14 -16.18 12.86
C ASN A 227 -35.84 -16.16 14.23
N GLN A 228 -37.17 -16.21 14.20
CA GLN A 228 -37.96 -16.60 15.35
C GLN A 228 -38.05 -18.12 15.39
N SER A 229 -37.17 -18.77 16.16
CA SER A 229 -37.38 -20.14 16.61
C SER A 229 -38.57 -20.16 17.59
N LYS A 230 -39.78 -20.40 17.08
CA LYS A 230 -40.88 -20.89 17.93
C LYS A 230 -40.70 -22.40 18.09
N ALA A 231 -40.14 -22.82 19.22
CA ALA A 231 -40.19 -24.20 19.67
C ALA A 231 -41.54 -24.43 20.34
N GLU A 232 -42.51 -24.99 19.62
CA GLU A 232 -43.74 -25.49 20.23
C GLU A 232 -43.48 -26.92 20.74
N VAL A 233 -43.24 -27.04 22.04
CA VAL A 233 -43.12 -28.34 22.70
C VAL A 233 -44.54 -28.87 22.92
N GLN A 234 -45.02 -29.71 22.02
CA GLN A 234 -46.19 -30.54 22.33
C GLN A 234 -45.77 -31.55 23.40
N ALA A 235 -46.20 -31.32 24.64
CA ALA A 235 -46.18 -32.34 25.66
C ALA A 235 -47.10 -33.47 25.19
N ALA A 236 -46.51 -34.58 24.76
CA ALA A 236 -47.26 -35.80 24.47
C ALA A 236 -47.93 -36.26 25.77
N GLU A 237 -49.23 -36.00 25.88
CA GLU A 237 -50.08 -36.54 26.94
C GLU A 237 -49.97 -38.07 26.89
N ARG A 238 -49.36 -38.65 27.92
CA ARG A 238 -49.27 -40.10 28.06
C ARG A 238 -50.68 -40.65 28.23
N PRO A 239 -51.19 -41.50 27.32
CA PRO A 239 -52.50 -42.09 27.48
C PRO A 239 -52.48 -42.99 28.73
N GLY A 240 -53.39 -42.72 29.64
CA GLY A 240 -53.57 -43.44 30.90
C GLY A 240 -53.66 -44.94 30.67
N SER A 241 -52.76 -45.66 31.34
CA SER A 241 -52.75 -47.10 31.45
C SER A 241 -54.04 -47.59 32.11
N LYS A 242 -54.91 -48.22 31.33
CA LYS A 242 -56.06 -48.99 31.80
C LYS A 242 -55.56 -50.36 32.27
N LYS A 243 -55.91 -50.77 33.49
CA LYS A 243 -55.69 -52.14 33.98
C LYS A 243 -56.60 -52.45 35.17
N PRO A 244 -56.80 -53.73 35.49
CA PRO A 244 -57.72 -54.68 34.87
C PRO A 244 -59.02 -54.85 35.67
#